data_AF-A0A0D0H908-F1
#
_entry.id   AF-A0A0D0H908-F1
#
_cell.length_a   1.000
_cell.length_b   1.000
_cell.length_c   1.000
_cell.angle_alpha   90.00
_cell.angle_beta   90.00
_cell.angle_gamma   90.00
#
_symmetry.space_group_name_H-M   'P 1'
#
loop_
_entity.id
_entity.type
_entity.pdbx_description
1 polymer ?
#
loop_
_entity_poly.entity_id
_entity_poly.type
_entity_poly.pdbx_seq_one_letter_code
_entity_poly.pdbx_strand_id
1 'polypeptide(L)'
;MIQCTPTYGDGWDFVVMPDPSGANDFTNIPDWQVKNGDLAADNQLHSAVIIQLFTEARAPADCPFLDNPEDRRGWWGDVYSPFPVGSLLWVLYRQALTDKVIEHARSYASDAMQRLVDQGAAARQECIITADKPQGAMFINPVLYGRDGRIIYNRAYRRYWT
;
A
#
# COMPACT_ATOMS: atom_id res chain seq x y z
N MET A 1 -1.09 20.71 -18.36
CA MET A 1 -2.19 20.78 -17.39
C MET A 1 -1.80 19.86 -16.25
N ILE A 2 -1.36 20.42 -15.12
CA ILE A 2 -0.93 19.62 -13.95
C ILE A 2 -2.23 19.13 -13.29
N GLN A 3 -2.53 17.85 -13.44
CA GLN A 3 -3.62 17.24 -12.68
C GLN A 3 -3.13 17.09 -11.24
N CYS A 4 -3.76 17.80 -10.31
CA CYS A 4 -3.64 17.54 -8.89
C CYS A 4 -4.24 16.15 -8.64
N THR A 5 -3.39 15.13 -8.65
CA THR A 5 -3.74 13.84 -8.08
C THR A 5 -3.62 13.99 -6.56
N PRO A 6 -4.60 13.52 -5.77
CA PRO A 6 -4.51 13.63 -4.32
C PRO A 6 -3.28 12.86 -3.86
N THR A 7 -2.27 13.59 -3.40
CA THR A 7 -1.12 13.03 -2.69
C THR A 7 -1.61 12.68 -1.29
N TYR A 8 -1.46 11.42 -0.89
CA TYR A 8 -1.64 11.10 0.53
C TYR A 8 -0.47 11.73 1.31
N GLY A 9 -0.69 12.18 2.55
CA GLY A 9 0.24 13.02 3.31
C GLY A 9 1.64 12.42 3.59
N ASP A 10 1.86 11.19 3.14
CA ASP A 10 3.09 10.38 3.19
C ASP A 10 3.82 10.27 1.82
N GLY A 11 3.40 11.06 0.82
CA GLY A 11 4.06 11.20 -0.48
C GLY A 11 3.80 10.07 -1.49
N TRP A 12 2.81 9.22 -1.20
CA TRP A 12 2.33 8.20 -2.13
C TRP A 12 1.16 8.73 -2.97
N ASP A 13 1.28 8.50 -4.29
CA ASP A 13 0.31 8.82 -5.33
C ASP A 13 -0.23 7.54 -5.98
N PHE A 14 -1.44 7.59 -6.51
CA PHE A 14 -1.97 6.51 -7.35
C PHE A 14 -1.47 6.65 -8.79
N VAL A 15 -1.17 5.52 -9.45
CA VAL A 15 -0.77 5.54 -10.86
C VAL A 15 -1.66 4.64 -11.71
N VAL A 16 -2.09 5.20 -12.84
CA VAL A 16 -2.76 4.46 -13.89
C VAL A 16 -1.70 3.78 -14.75
N MET A 17 -1.63 2.47 -14.69
CA MET A 17 -0.93 1.67 -15.69
C MET A 17 -1.96 1.20 -16.74
N PRO A 18 -1.61 1.13 -18.03
CA PRO A 18 -2.48 0.50 -19.03
C PRO A 18 -2.68 -0.97 -18.63
N ASP A 19 -3.92 -1.35 -18.35
CA ASP A 19 -4.27 -2.72 -17.94
C ASP A 19 -5.20 -3.38 -18.97
N PRO A 20 -4.74 -4.42 -19.69
CA PRO A 20 -5.56 -5.17 -20.63
C PRO A 20 -6.56 -6.13 -19.95
N SER A 21 -6.46 -6.36 -18.63
CA SER A 21 -7.35 -7.24 -17.86
C SER A 21 -8.60 -6.56 -17.30
N GLY A 22 -8.65 -5.21 -17.29
CA GLY A 22 -9.76 -4.44 -16.73
C GLY A 22 -9.89 -4.52 -15.21
N ALA A 23 -8.88 -5.04 -14.51
CA ALA A 23 -8.80 -5.08 -13.05
C ALA A 23 -8.53 -3.70 -12.44
N ASN A 24 -7.99 -2.77 -13.23
CA ASN A 24 -7.84 -1.36 -12.87
C ASN A 24 -9.18 -0.59 -12.99
N ASP A 25 -10.15 -0.87 -12.11
CA ASP A 25 -11.39 -0.07 -12.04
C ASP A 25 -11.14 1.25 -11.30
N PHE A 26 -11.14 2.39 -12.02
CA PHE A 26 -11.01 3.74 -11.45
C PHE A 26 -12.34 4.50 -11.31
N THR A 27 -13.49 3.85 -11.55
CA THR A 27 -14.78 4.49 -11.23
C THR A 27 -14.95 4.71 -9.72
N ASN A 28 -14.28 3.88 -8.91
CA ASN A 28 -14.06 4.11 -7.48
C ASN A 28 -12.71 4.81 -7.24
N ILE A 29 -12.72 6.15 -7.36
CA ILE A 29 -11.67 7.01 -6.83
C ILE A 29 -11.74 6.91 -5.29
N PRO A 30 -10.60 6.87 -4.55
CA PRO A 30 -10.57 6.93 -3.09
C PRO A 30 -10.92 8.35 -2.60
N ASP A 31 -12.14 8.77 -2.95
CA ASP A 31 -12.81 10.01 -2.56
C ASP A 31 -14.18 9.60 -1.96
N TRP A 32 -14.88 10.52 -1.30
CA TRP A 32 -16.12 10.25 -0.56
C TRP A 32 -17.34 10.10 -1.49
N GLN A 33 -17.33 9.04 -2.29
CA GLN A 33 -18.39 8.73 -3.24
C GLN A 33 -19.76 8.71 -2.55
N VAL A 34 -20.78 9.28 -3.20
CA VAL A 34 -22.17 9.26 -2.73
C VAL A 34 -23.02 8.45 -3.70
N LYS A 35 -23.77 7.48 -3.19
CA LYS A 35 -24.67 6.63 -3.96
C LYS A 35 -26.04 6.62 -3.31
N ASN A 36 -27.08 6.97 -4.07
CA ASN A 36 -28.46 7.08 -3.59
C ASN A 36 -28.63 7.98 -2.34
N GLY A 37 -27.79 9.02 -2.20
CA GLY A 37 -27.84 9.94 -1.06
C GLY A 37 -27.11 9.46 0.20
N ASP A 38 -26.40 8.33 0.15
CA ASP A 38 -25.55 7.80 1.22
C ASP A 38 -24.09 7.67 0.77
N LEU A 39 -23.15 7.52 1.69
CA LEU A 39 -21.75 7.23 1.37
C LEU A 39 -21.64 5.87 0.68
N ALA A 40 -21.05 5.84 -0.51
CA ALA A 40 -20.84 4.62 -1.27
C ALA A 40 -19.68 3.81 -0.67
N ALA A 41 -20.02 2.73 0.04
CA ALA A 41 -19.06 1.80 0.64
C ALA A 41 -18.72 0.63 -0.32
N ASP A 42 -18.54 0.94 -1.60
CA ASP A 42 -18.62 -0.03 -2.69
C ASP A 42 -17.32 -0.83 -2.90
N ASN A 43 -16.20 -0.48 -2.22
CA ASN A 43 -14.90 -1.15 -2.40
C ASN A 43 -14.13 -1.40 -1.09
N GLN A 44 -14.66 -2.32 -0.29
CA GLN A 44 -14.08 -2.71 1.00
C GLN A 44 -12.65 -3.27 0.87
N LEU A 45 -12.36 -4.03 -0.19
CA LEU A 45 -11.04 -4.61 -0.41
C LEU A 45 -10.00 -3.52 -0.72
N HIS A 46 -10.36 -2.52 -1.53
CA HIS A 46 -9.48 -1.40 -1.81
C HIS A 46 -9.14 -0.60 -0.55
N SER A 47 -10.15 -0.30 0.28
CA SER A 47 -9.92 0.36 1.57
C SER A 47 -9.00 -0.48 2.47
N ALA A 48 -9.20 -1.80 2.52
CA ALA A 48 -8.34 -2.70 3.29
C ALA A 48 -6.89 -2.69 2.80
N VAL A 49 -6.66 -2.67 1.48
CA VAL A 49 -5.30 -2.56 0.91
C VAL A 49 -4.64 -1.24 1.28
N ILE A 50 -5.35 -0.11 1.14
CA ILE A 50 -4.83 1.20 1.54
C ILE A 50 -4.48 1.21 3.03
N ILE A 51 -5.39 0.72 3.87
CA ILE A 51 -5.18 0.66 5.32
C ILE A 51 -3.94 -0.17 5.64
N GLN A 52 -3.77 -1.35 5.03
CA GLN A 52 -2.62 -2.19 5.30
C GLN A 52 -1.30 -1.63 4.77
N LEU A 53 -1.28 -0.98 3.60
CA LEU A 53 -0.04 -0.42 3.05
C LEU A 53 0.38 0.87 3.75
N PHE A 54 -0.57 1.77 4.03
CA PHE A 54 -0.26 3.15 4.41
C PHE A 54 -0.56 3.47 5.88
N THR A 55 -1.14 2.55 6.64
CA THR A 55 -1.12 2.66 8.12
C THR A 55 0.26 2.27 8.63
N GLU A 56 0.71 2.91 9.70
CA GLU A 56 2.01 2.65 10.30
C GLU A 56 1.94 1.42 11.20
N ALA A 57 2.57 0.32 10.77
CA ALA A 57 2.82 -0.81 11.66
C ALA A 57 3.97 -0.48 12.62
N ARG A 58 3.91 -1.06 13.81
CA ARG A 58 4.97 -0.92 14.81
C ARG A 58 6.27 -1.56 14.33
N ALA A 59 7.34 -0.79 14.31
CA ALA A 59 8.65 -1.29 13.90
C ALA A 59 9.25 -2.26 14.94
N PRO A 60 9.95 -3.32 14.51
CA PRO A 60 10.77 -4.13 15.41
C PRO A 60 11.95 -3.32 15.95
N ALA A 61 12.51 -3.74 17.08
CA ALA A 61 13.56 -2.97 17.77
C ALA A 61 14.87 -2.86 16.97
N ASP A 62 15.11 -3.83 16.09
CA ASP A 62 16.28 -3.94 15.20
C ASP A 62 15.99 -3.45 13.77
N CYS A 63 14.90 -2.70 13.57
CA CYS A 63 14.53 -2.18 12.26
C CYS A 63 15.65 -1.29 11.68
N PRO A 64 16.24 -1.64 10.52
CA PRO A 64 17.50 -1.05 10.05
C PRO A 64 17.39 0.40 9.57
N PHE A 65 16.17 0.87 9.26
CA PHE A 65 15.92 2.22 8.71
C PHE A 65 15.24 3.14 9.70
N LEU A 66 15.10 2.70 10.95
CA LEU A 66 14.40 3.46 11.97
C LEU A 66 15.25 4.65 12.43
N ASP A 67 14.73 5.86 12.24
CA ASP A 67 15.44 7.10 12.58
C ASP A 67 15.64 7.25 14.10
N ASN A 68 14.65 6.84 14.90
CA ASN A 68 14.70 6.86 16.36
C ASN A 68 14.26 5.51 16.93
N PRO A 69 15.17 4.73 17.56
CA PRO A 69 14.83 3.45 18.19
C PRO A 69 13.74 3.51 19.28
N GLU A 70 13.54 4.67 19.90
CA GLU A 70 12.49 4.87 20.91
C GLU A 70 11.11 5.17 20.29
N ASP A 71 11.08 5.73 19.08
CA ASP A 71 9.85 6.00 18.33
C ASP A 71 9.62 4.93 17.25
N ARG A 72 9.02 3.82 17.68
CA ARG A 72 8.67 2.68 16.80
C ARG A 72 7.30 2.81 16.16
N ARG A 73 6.58 3.90 16.42
CA ARG A 73 5.19 4.17 16.02
C ARG A 73 4.28 2.96 16.22
N GLY A 74 3.21 2.87 15.45
CA GLY A 74 2.30 1.72 15.43
C GLY A 74 0.83 2.13 15.50
N TRP A 75 -0.04 1.21 15.09
CA TRP A 75 -1.47 1.40 15.17
C TRP A 75 -1.97 1.04 16.58
N TRP A 76 -2.70 1.96 17.22
CA TRP A 76 -3.22 1.77 18.57
C TRP A 76 -4.20 0.58 18.68
N GLY A 77 -4.86 0.22 17.57
CA GLY A 77 -5.81 -0.89 17.50
C GLY A 77 -5.17 -2.28 17.60
N ASP A 78 -3.85 -2.40 17.40
CA ASP A 78 -3.12 -3.67 17.52
C ASP A 78 -3.16 -4.24 18.94
N VAL A 79 -3.45 -3.40 19.95
CA VAL A 79 -3.63 -3.86 21.34
C VAL A 79 -4.88 -4.73 21.50
N TYR A 80 -5.88 -4.54 20.63
CA TYR A 80 -7.19 -5.20 20.72
C TYR A 80 -7.41 -6.23 19.60
N SER A 81 -6.50 -6.32 18.64
CA SER A 81 -6.62 -7.20 17.47
C SER A 81 -5.40 -8.13 17.38
N PRO A 82 -5.59 -9.44 17.21
CA PRO A 82 -4.48 -10.34 16.91
C PRO A 82 -3.96 -10.15 15.48
N PHE A 83 -4.67 -9.39 14.65
CA PHE A 83 -4.28 -9.08 13.28
C PHE A 83 -3.64 -7.68 13.25
N PRO A 84 -2.30 -7.60 13.12
CA PRO A 84 -1.62 -6.32 13.08
C PRO A 84 -2.01 -5.54 11.83
N VAL A 85 -2.17 -4.22 11.94
CA VAL A 85 -2.52 -3.35 10.81
C VAL A 85 -1.34 -2.49 10.38
N GLY A 86 -1.20 -2.29 9.08
CA GLY A 86 -0.24 -1.37 8.50
C GLY A 86 1.04 -2.03 8.01
N SER A 87 1.96 -1.22 7.51
CA SER A 87 3.25 -1.66 6.98
C SER A 87 4.41 -0.88 7.60
N LEU A 88 5.64 -1.31 7.29
CA LEU A 88 6.86 -0.58 7.64
C LEU A 88 7.36 0.34 6.50
N LEU A 89 6.53 0.61 5.49
CA LEU A 89 6.89 1.50 4.38
C LEU A 89 7.20 2.93 4.84
N TRP A 90 6.57 3.38 5.93
CA TRP A 90 6.80 4.70 6.53
C TRP A 90 8.26 4.89 6.99
N VAL A 91 8.95 3.81 7.37
CA VAL A 91 10.36 3.85 7.80
C VAL A 91 11.28 4.26 6.63
N LEU A 92 10.82 4.09 5.39
CA LEU A 92 11.59 4.43 4.19
C LEU A 92 11.46 5.91 3.77
N TYR A 93 10.62 6.70 4.45
CA TYR A 93 10.23 8.05 4.03
C TYR A 93 11.42 9.02 3.86
N ARG A 94 12.54 8.79 4.55
CA ARG A 94 13.74 9.65 4.49
C ARG A 94 14.99 8.95 3.97
N GLN A 95 14.83 7.73 3.47
CA GLN A 95 15.95 6.92 2.99
C GLN A 95 16.27 7.24 1.53
N ALA A 96 17.54 7.16 1.13
CA ALA A 96 17.91 7.29 -0.28
C ALA A 96 17.37 6.11 -1.11
N LEU A 97 16.97 6.36 -2.36
CA LEU A 97 16.47 5.31 -3.27
C LEU A 97 17.61 4.39 -3.73
N THR A 98 17.92 3.42 -2.88
CA THR A 98 18.95 2.39 -3.08
C THR A 98 18.33 1.03 -3.33
N ASP A 99 19.10 0.08 -3.88
CA ASP A 99 18.61 -1.29 -4.09
C ASP A 99 18.18 -1.96 -2.79
N LYS A 100 18.86 -1.65 -1.68
CA LYS A 100 18.48 -2.14 -0.36
C LYS A 100 17.11 -1.61 0.08
N VAL A 101 16.83 -0.32 -0.14
CA VAL A 101 15.53 0.28 0.17
C VAL A 101 14.42 -0.34 -0.67
N ILE A 102 14.67 -0.57 -1.96
CA ILE A 102 13.72 -1.22 -2.88
C ILE A 102 13.42 -2.65 -2.41
N GLU A 103 14.43 -3.40 -1.98
CA GLU A 103 14.26 -4.76 -1.47
C GLU A 103 13.41 -4.78 -0.19
N HIS A 104 13.72 -3.92 0.78
CA HIS A 104 12.93 -3.82 2.00
C HIS A 104 11.51 -3.31 1.74
N ALA A 105 11.31 -2.40 0.78
CA ALA A 105 9.98 -1.98 0.36
C ALA A 105 9.15 -3.16 -0.15
N ARG A 106 9.77 -4.08 -0.91
CA ARG A 106 9.11 -5.31 -1.38
C ARG A 106 8.68 -6.18 -0.22
N SER A 107 9.57 -6.43 0.73
CA SER A 107 9.25 -7.24 1.91
C SER A 107 8.14 -6.60 2.74
N TYR A 108 8.22 -5.30 3.03
CA TYR A 108 7.23 -4.61 3.84
C TYR A 108 5.85 -4.54 3.18
N ALA A 109 5.79 -4.33 1.87
CA ALA A 109 4.54 -4.36 1.12
C ALA A 109 3.95 -5.78 1.08
N SER A 110 4.80 -6.80 0.85
CA SER A 110 4.37 -8.20 0.80
C SER A 110 3.84 -8.67 2.15
N ASP A 111 4.50 -8.32 3.25
CA ASP A 111 4.07 -8.64 4.61
C ASP A 111 2.71 -8.00 4.93
N ALA A 112 2.52 -6.75 4.52
CA ALA A 112 1.24 -6.05 4.70
C ALA A 112 0.11 -6.72 3.90
N MET A 113 0.36 -7.14 2.66
CA MET A 113 -0.62 -7.87 1.85
C MET A 113 -0.86 -9.29 2.33
N GLN A 114 0.15 -9.94 2.89
CA GLN A 114 0.02 -11.29 3.46
C GLN A 114 -1.00 -11.30 4.60
N ARG A 115 -1.08 -10.24 5.40
CA ARG A 115 -2.09 -10.11 6.46
C ARG A 115 -3.53 -10.14 5.93
N LEU A 116 -3.78 -9.63 4.72
CA LEU A 116 -5.10 -9.73 4.08
C LEU A 116 -5.42 -11.16 3.64
N VAL A 117 -4.40 -11.91 3.21
CA VAL A 117 -4.53 -13.34 2.90
C VAL A 117 -4.81 -14.13 4.18
N ASP A 118 -4.08 -13.84 5.26
CA ASP A 118 -4.22 -14.51 6.55
C ASP A 118 -5.60 -14.26 7.18
N GLN A 119 -6.18 -13.08 6.96
CA GLN A 119 -7.57 -12.75 7.34
C GLN A 119 -8.63 -13.40 6.43
N GLY A 120 -8.21 -14.04 5.32
CA GLY A 120 -9.10 -14.67 4.35
C GLY A 120 -9.77 -13.71 3.36
N ALA A 121 -9.32 -12.45 3.29
CA ALA A 121 -9.83 -11.45 2.34
C ALA A 121 -9.37 -11.73 0.89
N ALA A 122 -8.22 -12.40 0.73
CA ALA A 122 -7.69 -12.89 -0.54
C ALA A 122 -7.15 -14.31 -0.38
N ALA A 123 -7.01 -15.05 -1.48
CA ALA A 123 -6.44 -16.40 -1.47
C ALA A 123 -4.92 -16.41 -1.70
N ARG A 124 -4.41 -15.42 -2.44
CA ARG A 124 -2.98 -15.23 -2.69
C ARG A 124 -2.69 -13.75 -2.88
N GLN A 125 -1.49 -13.33 -2.50
CA GLN A 125 -0.97 -12.00 -2.76
C GLN A 125 0.31 -12.06 -3.59
N GLU A 126 0.58 -10.99 -4.32
CA GLU A 126 1.83 -10.75 -5.04
C GLU A 126 2.10 -9.25 -5.09
N CYS A 127 3.24 -8.81 -4.56
CA CYS A 127 3.65 -7.40 -4.60
C CYS A 127 4.80 -7.19 -5.58
N ILE A 128 4.52 -6.45 -6.65
CA ILE A 128 5.52 -6.09 -7.66
C ILE A 128 6.06 -4.69 -7.31
N ILE A 129 7.38 -4.58 -7.14
CA ILE A 129 8.07 -3.30 -6.90
C ILE A 129 8.95 -2.97 -8.09
N THR A 130 8.75 -1.77 -8.64
CA THR A 130 9.56 -1.21 -9.72
C THR A 130 10.12 0.13 -9.27
N ALA A 131 11.37 0.43 -9.60
CA ALA A 131 11.97 1.73 -9.29
C ALA A 131 12.60 2.34 -10.54
N ASP A 132 12.38 3.64 -10.73
CA ASP A 132 13.07 4.51 -11.68
C ASP A 132 14.00 5.42 -10.88
N LYS A 133 15.26 4.99 -10.72
CA LYS A 133 16.26 5.75 -9.96
C LYS A 133 16.58 7.12 -10.59
N PRO A 134 16.75 7.26 -11.92
CA PRO A 134 16.95 8.56 -12.56
C PRO A 134 15.84 9.58 -12.28
N GLN A 135 14.57 9.14 -12.25
CA GLN A 135 13.44 10.00 -11.94
C GLN A 135 13.14 10.10 -10.44
N GLY A 136 13.86 9.35 -9.61
CA GLY A 136 13.60 9.24 -8.19
C GLY A 136 12.21 8.68 -7.89
N ALA A 137 11.68 7.73 -8.68
CA ALA A 137 10.34 7.19 -8.46
C ALA A 137 10.38 5.72 -8.06
N MET A 138 9.51 5.32 -7.13
CA MET A 138 9.26 3.91 -6.80
C MET A 138 7.78 3.59 -6.93
N PHE A 139 7.45 2.44 -7.49
CA PHE A 139 6.11 1.95 -7.72
C PHE A 139 5.88 0.66 -6.93
N ILE A 140 4.74 0.55 -6.27
CA ILE A 140 4.25 -0.62 -5.55
C ILE A 140 2.96 -1.06 -6.22
N ASN A 141 2.95 -2.26 -6.81
CA ASN A 141 1.76 -2.84 -7.39
C ASN A 141 1.38 -4.14 -6.66
N PRO A 142 0.50 -4.06 -5.64
CA PRO A 142 -0.10 -5.23 -5.04
C PRO A 142 -1.16 -5.84 -5.97
N VAL A 143 -1.06 -7.15 -6.16
CA VAL A 143 -2.02 -7.98 -6.86
C VAL A 143 -2.57 -9.00 -5.88
N LEU A 144 -3.90 -9.03 -5.72
CA LEU A 144 -4.58 -10.03 -4.91
C LEU A 144 -5.40 -10.95 -5.80
N TYR A 145 -5.40 -12.22 -5.46
CA TYR A 145 -6.10 -13.26 -6.18
C TYR A 145 -7.23 -13.87 -5.35
N GLY A 146 -8.37 -14.14 -5.98
CA GLY A 146 -9.47 -14.91 -5.42
C GLY A 146 -9.15 -16.40 -5.34
N ARG A 147 -10.02 -17.17 -4.67
CA ARG A 147 -9.87 -18.64 -4.55
C ARG A 147 -9.95 -19.36 -5.90
N ASP A 148 -10.58 -18.73 -6.88
CA ASP A 148 -10.68 -19.18 -8.27
C ASP A 148 -9.45 -18.84 -9.12
N GLY A 149 -8.45 -18.16 -8.53
CA GLY A 149 -7.23 -17.74 -9.21
C GLY A 149 -7.40 -16.46 -10.04
N ARG A 150 -8.58 -15.83 -10.06
CA ARG A 150 -8.77 -14.55 -10.74
C ARG A 150 -8.15 -13.41 -9.94
N ILE A 151 -7.70 -12.37 -10.65
CA ILE A 151 -7.27 -11.12 -10.02
C ILE A 151 -8.51 -10.40 -9.49
N ILE A 152 -8.54 -10.19 -8.17
CA ILE A 152 -9.62 -9.47 -7.48
C ILE A 152 -9.19 -8.04 -7.10
N TYR A 153 -7.88 -7.78 -7.13
CA TYR A 153 -7.30 -6.47 -6.88
C TYR A 153 -6.00 -6.30 -7.66
N ASN A 154 -5.85 -5.18 -8.35
CA ASN A 154 -4.63 -4.77 -9.02
C ASN A 154 -4.66 -3.24 -9.11
N ARG A 155 -3.86 -2.54 -8.30
CA ARG A 155 -3.79 -1.08 -8.35
C ARG A 155 -2.42 -0.62 -7.86
N ALA A 156 -1.72 0.12 -8.70
CA ALA A 156 -0.38 0.59 -8.42
C ALA A 156 -0.36 1.93 -7.65
N TYR A 157 0.61 2.03 -6.76
CA TYR A 157 0.97 3.22 -6.00
C TYR A 157 2.38 3.65 -6.39
N ARG A 158 2.67 4.95 -6.36
CA ARG A 158 3.96 5.53 -6.69
C ARG A 158 4.37 6.51 -5.61
N ARG A 159 5.66 6.59 -5.33
CA ARG A 159 6.24 7.67 -4.52
C ARG A 159 7.42 8.29 -5.24
N TYR A 160 7.56 9.60 -5.09
CA TYR A 160 8.72 10.36 -5.53
C TYR A 160 9.75 10.55 -4.40
N TRP A 161 11.01 10.52 -4.79
CA TRP A 161 12.20 10.88 -4.02
C TRP A 161 12.68 12.20 -4.60
N THR A 162 12.41 13.28 -3.88
CA THR A 162 12.95 14.62 -4.14
C THR A 162 14.18 14.87 -3.30
#